data_AF-A0A2A6B417-F1
#
_entry.id   AF-A0A2A6B417-F1
#
_cell.length_a   1.000
_cell.length_b   1.000
_cell.length_c   1.000
_cell.angle_alpha   90.00
_cell.angle_beta   90.00
_cell.angle_gamma   90.00
#
_symmetry.space_group_name_H-M   'P 1'
#
loop_
_entity.id
_entity.type
_entity.pdbx_description
1 polymer ?
#
loop_
_entity_poly.entity_id
_entity_poly.type
_entity_poly.pdbx_seq_one_letter_code
_entity_poly.pdbx_strand_id
1 'polypeptide(L)'
;MLSRSHSPQCTACLSPYRHRNLHTDTSSEQRLSPFETECLPRLWRETLLKNPLFCEHVVHSWMGRLARRRALHKTTTNKLPDSASTSTQFVSREGERLLFFLNNLVEGVEQKEQVFDKRDQLISFAASQGWLSGWGPRWWGRRKEAMAALNLLSESLIEQFIVQLDMEDVHERELFLIVWKHFVLSLVTSLQAVLRKRSRSCLSLSTESSLSESTSETSSQA
;
A
#
# COMPACT_ATOMS: atom_id res chain seq x y z
N MET A 1 -47.00 17.62 20.33
CA MET A 1 -45.93 16.76 20.89
C MET A 1 -45.21 16.12 19.73
N LEU A 2 -43.94 16.47 19.52
CA LEU A 2 -43.15 16.14 18.33
C LEU A 2 -42.45 14.78 18.52
N SER A 3 -42.79 13.80 17.70
CA SER A 3 -42.04 12.55 17.56
C SER A 3 -41.02 12.70 16.43
N ARG A 4 -39.74 12.57 16.78
CA ARG A 4 -38.58 12.64 15.88
C ARG A 4 -38.50 11.38 15.02
N SER A 5 -38.61 11.56 13.70
CA SER A 5 -38.25 10.56 12.69
C SER A 5 -36.75 10.64 12.36
N HIS A 6 -36.15 9.47 12.19
CA HIS A 6 -34.74 9.20 11.89
C HIS A 6 -34.12 10.09 10.80
N SER A 7 -32.91 10.58 11.08
CA SER A 7 -31.98 11.12 10.08
C SER A 7 -30.92 10.05 9.75
N PRO A 8 -30.54 9.85 8.48
CA PRO A 8 -29.54 8.86 8.10
C PRO A 8 -28.14 9.30 8.55
N GLN A 9 -27.36 8.35 9.06
CA GLN A 9 -25.94 8.52 9.39
C GLN A 9 -25.20 9.08 8.17
N CYS A 10 -24.81 10.33 8.27
CA CYS A 10 -24.06 11.04 7.24
C CYS A 10 -22.63 10.49 7.21
N THR A 11 -22.25 9.80 6.12
CA THR A 11 -20.87 9.36 5.84
C THR A 11 -19.89 10.52 5.59
N ALA A 12 -20.37 11.77 5.65
CA ALA A 12 -19.56 12.97 5.44
C ALA A 12 -18.65 13.35 6.63
N CYS A 13 -18.77 12.69 7.79
CA CYS A 13 -17.93 12.97 8.97
C CYS A 13 -16.45 12.55 8.78
N LEU A 14 -16.13 11.77 7.75
CA LEU A 14 -14.75 11.36 7.44
C LEU A 14 -13.98 12.40 6.59
N SER A 15 -14.61 13.53 6.27
CA SER A 15 -14.08 14.56 5.35
C SER A 15 -13.02 15.54 5.90
N PRO A 16 -12.79 15.79 7.20
CA PRO A 16 -11.80 16.81 7.60
C PRO A 16 -10.34 16.38 7.36
N TYR A 17 -10.06 15.07 7.41
CA TYR A 17 -8.69 14.56 7.29
C TYR A 17 -8.24 14.29 5.84
N ARG A 18 -9.15 14.31 4.86
CA ARG A 18 -8.78 14.16 3.44
C ARG A 18 -8.04 15.37 2.86
N HIS A 19 -8.07 16.51 3.53
CA HIS A 19 -7.58 17.77 2.95
C HIS A 19 -6.40 18.43 3.68
N ARG A 20 -6.00 17.99 4.88
CA ARG A 20 -5.01 18.76 5.65
C ARG A 20 -3.54 18.33 5.55
N ASN A 21 -3.19 17.10 5.17
CA ASN A 21 -1.77 16.64 5.22
C ASN A 21 -1.22 16.04 3.91
N LEU A 22 -1.80 16.33 2.75
CA LEU A 22 -1.27 15.84 1.45
C LEU A 22 -0.45 16.87 0.67
N HIS A 23 -0.36 18.11 1.16
CA HIS A 23 0.43 19.18 0.59
C HIS A 23 1.19 19.88 1.72
N THR A 24 2.51 20.04 1.56
CA THR A 24 3.52 20.57 2.51
C THR A 24 3.81 19.61 3.68
N ASP A 25 4.97 19.00 3.91
CA ASP A 25 6.36 19.43 3.67
C ASP A 25 7.33 18.26 3.43
N THR A 26 8.50 18.63 2.94
CA THR A 26 9.64 17.79 2.58
C THR A 26 10.20 16.99 3.76
N SER A 27 10.18 15.66 3.61
CA SER A 27 11.15 14.68 4.15
C SER A 27 11.19 14.31 5.65
N SER A 28 10.54 15.03 6.58
CA SER A 28 10.68 14.75 8.03
C SER A 28 9.54 13.95 8.68
N GLU A 29 8.35 13.85 8.07
CA GLU A 29 7.13 13.36 8.75
C GLU A 29 6.76 11.88 8.50
N GLN A 30 7.67 11.03 8.02
CA GLN A 30 7.35 9.62 7.72
C GLN A 30 7.69 8.65 8.86
N ARG A 31 8.14 9.15 10.00
CA ARG A 31 8.55 8.33 11.13
C ARG A 31 7.41 8.19 12.11
N LEU A 32 7.12 6.96 12.49
CA LEU A 32 6.28 6.69 13.66
C LEU A 32 6.94 7.31 14.89
N SER A 33 6.13 7.96 15.72
CA SER A 33 6.54 8.44 17.02
C SER A 33 6.95 7.26 17.93
N PRO A 34 7.70 7.51 19.02
CA PRO A 34 8.05 6.47 19.99
C PRO A 34 6.80 5.75 20.54
N PHE A 35 5.74 6.52 20.82
CA PHE A 35 4.46 5.98 21.28
C PHE A 35 3.81 5.05 20.24
N GLU A 36 3.77 5.46 18.97
CA GLU A 36 3.21 4.64 17.89
C GLU A 36 4.02 3.36 17.68
N THR A 37 5.35 3.45 17.78
CA THR A 37 6.28 2.32 17.67
C THR A 37 6.03 1.29 18.78
N GLU A 38 5.75 1.75 20.00
CA GLU A 38 5.42 0.89 21.14
C GLU A 38 4.02 0.27 21.01
N CYS A 39 3.04 1.04 20.53
CA CYS A 39 1.65 0.58 20.44
C CYS A 39 1.40 -0.37 19.27
N LEU A 40 2.07 -0.17 18.13
CA LEU A 40 1.77 -0.86 16.88
C LEU A 40 1.87 -2.40 16.99
N PRO A 41 2.93 -3.00 17.60
CA PRO A 41 3.01 -4.46 17.74
C PRO A 41 1.91 -5.06 18.60
N ARG A 42 1.48 -4.35 19.64
CA ARG A 42 0.33 -4.76 20.46
C ARG A 42 -0.96 -4.68 19.64
N LEU A 43 -1.18 -3.55 18.97
CA LEU A 43 -2.37 -3.31 18.16
C LEU A 43 -2.54 -4.35 17.05
N TRP A 44 -1.43 -4.69 16.40
CA TRP A 44 -1.41 -5.67 15.33
C TRP A 44 -1.76 -7.07 15.83
N ARG A 45 -1.19 -7.50 16.96
CA ARG A 45 -1.54 -8.79 17.59
C ARG A 45 -3.01 -8.86 17.97
N GLU A 46 -3.54 -7.81 18.60
CA GLU A 46 -4.96 -7.74 18.96
C GLU A 46 -5.88 -7.82 17.73
N THR A 47 -5.47 -7.17 16.62
CA THR A 47 -6.20 -7.24 15.35
C THR A 47 -6.28 -8.68 14.83
N LEU A 48 -5.15 -9.39 14.78
CA LEU A 48 -5.10 -10.77 14.28
C LEU A 48 -5.80 -11.77 15.21
N LEU A 49 -5.79 -11.52 16.53
CA LEU A 49 -6.55 -12.31 17.49
C LEU A 49 -8.06 -12.17 17.28
N LYS A 50 -8.54 -10.95 17.01
CA LYS A 50 -9.97 -10.70 16.72
C LYS A 50 -10.38 -11.19 15.33
N ASN A 51 -9.50 -11.04 14.33
CA ASN A 51 -9.75 -11.50 12.97
C ASN A 51 -8.51 -12.12 12.33
N PRO A 52 -8.38 -13.46 12.37
CA PRO A 52 -7.29 -14.18 11.71
C PRO A 52 -7.27 -14.00 10.19
N LEU A 53 -8.42 -13.71 9.57
CA LEU A 53 -8.58 -13.50 8.13
C LEU A 53 -8.50 -12.02 7.74
N PHE A 54 -7.97 -11.16 8.61
CA PHE A 54 -7.82 -9.72 8.37
C PHE A 54 -7.26 -9.42 6.97
N CYS A 55 -6.12 -10.02 6.64
CA CYS A 55 -5.43 -9.77 5.38
C CYS A 55 -6.20 -10.30 4.16
N GLU A 56 -6.93 -11.40 4.28
CA GLU A 56 -7.79 -11.91 3.20
C GLU A 56 -8.93 -10.93 2.90
N HIS A 57 -9.58 -10.40 3.94
CA HIS A 57 -10.63 -9.38 3.78
C HIS A 57 -10.09 -8.10 3.14
N VAL A 58 -8.89 -7.67 3.54
CA VAL A 58 -8.20 -6.52 2.92
C VAL A 58 -7.95 -6.78 1.44
N VAL A 59 -7.39 -7.94 1.09
CA VAL A 59 -7.09 -8.31 -0.30
C VAL A 59 -8.37 -8.40 -1.13
N HIS A 60 -9.42 -9.02 -0.59
CA HIS A 60 -10.72 -9.12 -1.26
C HIS A 60 -11.30 -7.72 -1.56
N SER A 61 -11.33 -6.83 -0.56
CA SER A 61 -11.81 -5.44 -0.73
C SER A 61 -10.96 -4.68 -1.75
N TRP A 62 -9.64 -4.77 -1.62
CA TRP A 62 -8.68 -4.09 -2.49
C TRP A 62 -8.84 -4.52 -3.96
N MET A 63 -8.90 -5.84 -4.20
CA MET A 63 -9.08 -6.39 -5.54
C MET A 63 -10.43 -6.02 -6.16
N GLY A 64 -11.49 -6.04 -5.36
CA GLY A 64 -12.81 -5.57 -5.80
C GLY A 64 -12.79 -4.11 -6.25
N ARG A 65 -12.12 -3.23 -5.50
CA ARG A 65 -11.95 -1.81 -5.86
C ARG A 65 -11.14 -1.65 -7.15
N LEU A 66 -10.05 -2.40 -7.28
CA LEU A 66 -9.23 -2.39 -8.49
C LEU A 66 -10.02 -2.83 -9.73
N ALA A 67 -10.80 -3.91 -9.62
CA ALA A 67 -11.63 -4.40 -10.71
C ALA A 67 -12.67 -3.34 -11.13
N ARG A 68 -13.39 -2.75 -10.18
CA ARG A 68 -14.37 -1.66 -10.46
C ARG A 68 -13.71 -0.47 -11.15
N ARG A 69 -12.55 -0.04 -10.66
CA ARG A 69 -11.81 1.08 -11.28
C ARG A 69 -11.40 0.78 -12.72
N ARG A 70 -10.96 -0.45 -13.02
CA ARG A 70 -10.64 -0.86 -14.39
C ARG A 70 -11.87 -0.89 -15.29
N ALA A 71 -13.01 -1.34 -14.79
CA ALA A 71 -14.27 -1.33 -15.54
C ALA A 71 -14.66 0.09 -15.94
N LEU A 72 -14.55 1.05 -15.01
CA LEU A 72 -14.83 2.48 -15.28
C LEU A 72 -13.91 3.11 -16.33
N HIS A 73 -12.63 2.70 -16.40
CA HIS A 73 -11.69 3.19 -17.41
C HIS A 73 -11.82 2.51 -18.78
N LYS A 74 -12.59 1.41 -18.89
CA LYS A 74 -12.75 0.61 -20.13
C LYS A 74 -14.02 0.95 -20.92
N THR A 75 -14.68 2.07 -20.63
CA THR A 75 -15.92 2.55 -21.29
C THR A 75 -15.76 3.00 -22.76
N THR A 76 -15.00 2.26 -23.57
CA THR A 76 -15.00 2.38 -25.04
C THR A 76 -15.22 1.04 -25.75
N THR A 77 -15.39 -0.07 -25.04
CA THR A 77 -15.80 -1.34 -25.67
C THR A 77 -16.85 -2.04 -24.81
N ASN A 78 -18.04 -2.26 -25.38
CA ASN A 78 -19.22 -2.92 -24.78
C ASN A 78 -19.02 -4.40 -24.40
N LYS A 79 -17.99 -4.70 -23.62
CA LYS A 79 -17.85 -6.00 -22.94
C LYS A 79 -17.59 -5.71 -21.48
N LEU A 80 -18.65 -5.84 -20.69
CA LEU A 80 -18.57 -5.91 -19.23
C LEU A 80 -17.50 -6.96 -18.91
N PRO A 81 -16.37 -6.60 -18.26
CA PRO A 81 -15.42 -7.61 -17.85
C PRO A 81 -16.15 -8.48 -16.84
N ASP A 82 -16.25 -9.76 -17.18
CA ASP A 82 -16.85 -10.80 -16.38
C ASP A 82 -16.43 -10.58 -14.92
N SER A 83 -17.39 -10.37 -14.03
CA SER A 83 -17.19 -10.23 -12.59
C SER A 83 -16.73 -11.55 -11.94
N ALA A 84 -16.13 -12.42 -12.74
CA ALA A 84 -15.70 -13.76 -12.42
C ALA A 84 -14.46 -13.70 -11.53
N SER A 85 -14.77 -13.79 -10.23
CA SER A 85 -13.95 -14.39 -9.19
C SER A 85 -12.56 -13.80 -9.02
N THR A 86 -12.40 -12.93 -8.04
CA THR A 86 -11.23 -13.07 -7.17
C THR A 86 -11.35 -14.47 -6.57
N SER A 87 -10.77 -15.48 -7.24
CA SER A 87 -10.87 -16.88 -6.80
C SER A 87 -10.48 -16.92 -5.32
N THR A 88 -11.28 -17.61 -4.49
CA THR A 88 -11.03 -17.71 -3.04
C THR A 88 -9.59 -18.16 -2.76
N GLN A 89 -9.05 -19.04 -3.61
CA GLN A 89 -7.64 -19.48 -3.53
C GLN A 89 -6.64 -18.34 -3.79
N PHE A 90 -6.94 -17.43 -4.72
CA PHE A 90 -6.12 -16.26 -4.96
C PHE A 90 -6.19 -15.29 -3.78
N VAL A 91 -7.38 -15.01 -3.25
CA VAL A 91 -7.57 -14.13 -2.08
C VAL A 91 -6.78 -14.65 -0.90
N SER A 92 -6.91 -15.94 -0.61
CA SER A 92 -6.23 -16.57 0.53
C SER A 92 -4.70 -16.49 0.38
N ARG A 93 -4.17 -16.91 -0.78
CA ARG A 93 -2.72 -16.84 -1.05
C ARG A 93 -2.14 -15.43 -0.96
N GLU A 94 -2.83 -14.43 -1.53
CA GLU A 94 -2.35 -13.05 -1.44
C GLU A 94 -2.58 -12.45 -0.05
N GLY A 95 -3.60 -12.92 0.69
CA GLY A 95 -3.83 -12.60 2.09
C GLY A 95 -2.68 -13.07 2.98
N GLU A 96 -2.23 -14.31 2.81
CA GLU A 96 -1.05 -14.86 3.51
C GLU A 96 0.23 -14.04 3.22
N ARG A 97 0.45 -13.66 1.96
CA ARG A 97 1.58 -12.81 1.58
C ARG A 97 1.53 -11.44 2.25
N LEU A 98 0.36 -10.81 2.27
CA LEU A 98 0.16 -9.53 2.95
C LEU A 98 0.36 -9.68 4.46
N LEU A 99 -0.16 -10.76 5.06
CA LEU A 99 0.02 -11.06 6.49
C LEU A 99 1.49 -11.22 6.83
N PHE A 100 2.22 -12.05 6.09
CA PHE A 100 3.64 -12.25 6.28
C PHE A 100 4.41 -10.93 6.14
N PHE A 101 4.10 -10.14 5.10
CA PHE A 101 4.73 -8.84 4.91
C PHE A 101 4.49 -7.88 6.08
N LEU A 102 3.25 -7.74 6.55
CA LEU A 102 2.91 -6.86 7.66
C LEU A 102 3.51 -7.34 8.99
N ASN A 103 3.53 -8.66 9.26
CA ASN A 103 4.16 -9.23 10.46
C ASN A 103 5.63 -8.82 10.56
N ASN A 104 6.41 -9.04 9.50
CA ASN A 104 7.83 -8.69 9.50
C ASN A 104 8.07 -7.18 9.63
N LEU A 105 7.20 -6.35 9.03
CA LEU A 105 7.30 -4.91 9.22
C LEU A 105 7.08 -4.50 10.67
N VAL A 106 6.05 -5.07 11.30
CA VAL A 106 5.72 -4.79 12.69
C VAL A 106 6.82 -5.32 13.63
N GLU A 107 7.38 -6.49 13.36
CA GLU A 107 8.53 -7.03 14.10
C GLU A 107 9.77 -6.14 13.96
N GLY A 108 10.06 -5.63 12.76
CA GLY A 108 11.15 -4.67 12.57
C GLY A 108 10.93 -3.36 13.35
N VAL A 109 9.68 -2.88 13.43
CA VAL A 109 9.31 -1.73 14.27
C VAL A 109 9.52 -2.05 15.76
N GLU A 110 9.13 -3.24 16.22
CA GLU A 110 9.32 -3.69 17.61
C GLU A 110 10.80 -3.78 17.99
N GLN A 111 11.64 -4.26 17.07
CA GLN A 111 13.10 -4.31 17.22
C GLN A 111 13.79 -2.94 17.13
N LYS A 112 13.00 -1.85 17.00
CA LYS A 112 13.48 -0.48 16.79
C LYS A 112 14.37 -0.34 15.55
N GLU A 113 14.22 -1.24 14.59
CA GLU A 113 14.82 -1.06 13.29
C GLU A 113 14.09 0.12 12.64
N GLN A 114 14.85 1.07 12.09
CA GLN A 114 14.28 2.14 11.30
C GLN A 114 13.83 1.61 9.93
N VAL A 115 12.83 0.72 9.92
CA VAL A 115 12.35 -0.01 8.74
C VAL A 115 11.94 0.96 7.61
N PHE A 116 11.40 2.12 7.98
CA PHE A 116 11.02 3.17 7.02
C PHE A 116 12.17 4.08 6.58
N ASP A 117 13.28 4.16 7.33
CA ASP A 117 14.45 4.96 6.94
C ASP A 117 15.32 4.21 5.93
N LYS A 118 15.42 2.88 6.05
CA LYS A 118 16.16 2.04 5.11
C LYS A 118 15.28 1.62 3.94
N ARG A 119 14.87 2.61 3.14
CA ARG A 119 13.97 2.43 1.98
C ARG A 119 14.39 1.26 1.07
N ASP A 120 15.68 1.03 0.86
CA ASP A 120 16.19 -0.05 0.00
C ASP A 120 16.01 -1.46 0.61
N GLN A 121 15.94 -1.55 1.95
CA GLN A 121 15.57 -2.77 2.65
C GLN A 121 14.07 -3.07 2.47
N LEU A 122 13.20 -2.05 2.53
CA LEU A 122 11.77 -2.22 2.24
C LEU A 122 11.54 -2.72 0.81
N ILE A 123 12.34 -2.25 -0.16
CA ILE A 123 12.31 -2.75 -1.55
C ILE A 123 12.72 -4.21 -1.61
N SER A 124 13.89 -4.52 -1.05
CA SER A 124 14.47 -5.86 -1.09
C SER A 124 13.55 -6.87 -0.37
N PHE A 125 12.91 -6.42 0.71
CA PHE A 125 11.93 -7.17 1.47
C PHE A 125 10.64 -7.37 0.67
N ALA A 126 10.01 -6.31 0.14
CA ALA A 126 8.82 -6.45 -0.71
C ALA A 126 9.10 -7.29 -1.98
N ALA A 127 10.32 -7.23 -2.51
CA ALA A 127 10.79 -8.04 -3.64
C ALA A 127 10.94 -9.51 -3.27
N SER A 128 11.61 -9.80 -2.14
CA SER A 128 11.88 -11.17 -1.69
C SER A 128 10.60 -11.90 -1.28
N GLN A 129 9.59 -11.17 -0.80
CA GLN A 129 8.27 -11.71 -0.48
C GLN A 129 7.38 -11.97 -1.71
N GLY A 130 7.93 -11.80 -2.92
CA GLY A 130 7.18 -12.01 -4.16
C GLY A 130 6.03 -11.02 -4.37
N TRP A 131 5.93 -10.00 -3.52
CA TRP A 131 4.89 -8.98 -3.60
C TRP A 131 5.08 -8.12 -4.85
N LEU A 132 6.34 -7.92 -5.26
CA LEU A 132 6.69 -7.29 -6.54
C LEU A 132 6.53 -8.21 -7.76
N SER A 133 6.50 -9.54 -7.60
CA SER A 133 6.48 -10.50 -8.71
C SER A 133 5.06 -11.04 -9.00
N GLY A 134 4.24 -11.31 -7.97
CA GLY A 134 2.83 -11.70 -8.13
C GLY A 134 1.92 -10.57 -8.63
N TRP A 135 2.27 -9.33 -8.27
CA TRP A 135 1.65 -8.09 -8.75
C TRP A 135 2.50 -7.40 -9.84
N GLY A 136 3.52 -8.10 -10.35
CA GLY A 136 4.54 -7.59 -11.27
C GLY A 136 4.09 -7.50 -12.75
N PRO A 137 5.04 -7.36 -13.69
CA PRO A 137 5.51 -6.15 -14.40
C PRO A 137 4.47 -5.29 -15.14
N ARG A 138 3.22 -5.77 -15.32
CA ARG A 138 2.19 -5.03 -16.10
C ARG A 138 1.72 -3.73 -15.44
N TRP A 139 1.76 -3.66 -14.10
CA TRP A 139 1.39 -2.47 -13.31
C TRP A 139 2.53 -1.47 -13.19
N TRP A 140 3.75 -1.99 -13.10
CA TRP A 140 4.97 -1.21 -12.90
C TRP A 140 5.38 -0.46 -14.16
N GLY A 141 4.97 -0.93 -15.36
CA GLY A 141 5.06 -0.18 -16.61
C GLY A 141 4.18 1.07 -16.63
N ARG A 142 3.14 1.15 -15.79
CA ARG A 142 2.24 2.31 -15.67
C ARG A 142 2.20 2.82 -14.23
N ARG A 143 3.22 3.59 -13.87
CA ARG A 143 3.41 4.23 -12.55
C ARG A 143 2.13 4.81 -11.93
N LYS A 144 1.28 5.48 -12.71
CA LYS A 144 -0.01 6.04 -12.23
C LYS A 144 -0.96 4.96 -11.71
N GLU A 145 -1.05 3.80 -12.39
CA GLU A 145 -1.88 2.66 -11.99
C GLU A 145 -1.34 1.99 -10.72
N ALA A 146 -0.01 1.85 -10.60
CA ALA A 146 0.62 1.31 -9.41
C ALA A 146 0.40 2.19 -8.16
N MET A 147 0.60 3.51 -8.28
CA MET A 147 0.32 4.46 -7.18
C MET A 147 -1.15 4.45 -6.78
N ALA A 148 -2.05 4.42 -7.77
CA ALA A 148 -3.48 4.25 -7.57
C ALA A 148 -3.83 2.95 -6.82
N ALA A 149 -3.16 1.84 -7.14
CA ALA A 149 -3.37 0.57 -6.47
C ALA A 149 -2.97 0.62 -5.01
N LEU A 150 -1.81 1.22 -4.70
CA LEU A 150 -1.34 1.38 -3.33
C LEU A 150 -2.27 2.28 -2.49
N ASN A 151 -2.88 3.31 -3.08
CA ASN A 151 -3.89 4.11 -2.39
C ASN A 151 -5.15 3.30 -2.08
N LEU A 152 -5.57 2.39 -2.97
CA LEU A 152 -6.71 1.51 -2.69
C LEU A 152 -6.37 0.45 -1.63
N LEU A 153 -5.10 0.05 -1.55
CA LEU A 153 -4.61 -0.83 -0.48
C LEU A 153 -4.68 -0.13 0.88
N SER A 154 -4.21 1.12 0.99
CA SER A 154 -4.31 1.86 2.26
C SER A 154 -5.76 2.05 2.70
N GLU A 155 -6.66 2.41 1.79
CA GLU A 155 -8.09 2.49 2.10
C GLU A 155 -8.63 1.16 2.63
N SER A 156 -8.27 0.05 1.99
CA SER A 156 -8.74 -1.28 2.39
C SER A 156 -8.19 -1.69 3.77
N LEU A 157 -6.91 -1.42 4.05
CA LEU A 157 -6.29 -1.66 5.36
C LEU A 157 -6.96 -0.85 6.47
N ILE A 158 -7.25 0.43 6.22
CA ILE A 158 -7.87 1.32 7.20
C ILE A 158 -9.33 0.90 7.46
N GLU A 159 -10.10 0.62 6.40
CA GLU A 159 -11.50 0.23 6.54
C GLU A 159 -11.68 -1.10 7.26
N GLN A 160 -10.90 -2.13 6.91
CA GLN A 160 -11.00 -3.42 7.57
C GLN A 160 -10.60 -3.35 9.04
N PHE A 161 -9.68 -2.45 9.38
CA PHE A 161 -9.30 -2.19 10.77
C PHE A 161 -10.41 -1.46 11.54
N ILE A 162 -11.04 -0.44 10.95
CA ILE A 162 -12.18 0.27 11.57
C ILE A 162 -13.32 -0.69 11.91
N VAL A 163 -13.63 -1.63 11.01
CA VAL A 163 -14.68 -2.63 11.22
C VAL A 163 -14.39 -3.54 12.43
N GLN A 164 -13.12 -3.71 12.79
CA GLN A 164 -12.69 -4.58 13.89
C GLN A 164 -12.41 -3.84 15.20
N LEU A 165 -12.38 -2.52 15.16
CA LEU A 165 -12.24 -1.66 16.33
C LEU A 165 -13.55 -1.66 17.14
N ASP A 166 -13.82 -2.79 17.78
CA ASP A 166 -14.85 -2.90 18.81
C ASP A 166 -14.20 -2.64 20.17
N MET A 167 -14.28 -1.38 20.59
CA MET A 167 -13.72 -0.85 21.83
C MET A 167 -14.73 0.12 22.46
N GLU A 168 -15.02 -0.10 23.74
CA GLU A 168 -15.96 0.72 24.51
C GLU A 168 -15.42 2.14 24.73
N ASP A 169 -14.14 2.27 25.06
CA ASP A 169 -13.47 3.56 25.23
C ASP A 169 -13.28 4.25 23.88
N VAL A 170 -13.97 5.39 23.71
CA VAL A 170 -13.94 6.19 22.48
C VAL A 170 -12.56 6.80 22.24
N HIS A 171 -11.87 7.25 23.29
CA HIS A 171 -10.57 7.89 23.18
C HIS A 171 -9.48 6.89 22.82
N GLU A 172 -9.50 5.71 23.45
CA GLU A 172 -8.56 4.64 23.13
C GLU A 172 -8.77 4.13 21.69
N ARG A 173 -10.04 3.98 21.27
CA ARG A 173 -10.39 3.63 19.89
C ARG A 173 -9.88 4.66 18.88
N GLU A 174 -10.07 5.95 19.15
CA GLU A 174 -9.58 7.02 18.28
C GLU A 174 -8.06 7.04 18.20
N LEU A 175 -7.38 6.85 19.34
CA LEU A 175 -5.93 6.80 19.40
C LEU A 175 -5.37 5.64 18.57
N PHE A 176 -5.94 4.44 18.72
CA PHE A 176 -5.53 3.27 17.94
C PHE A 176 -5.78 3.45 16.44
N LEU A 177 -6.90 4.09 16.08
CA LEU A 177 -7.17 4.44 14.69
C LEU A 177 -6.15 5.42 14.12
N ILE A 178 -5.69 6.40 14.92
CA ILE A 178 -4.65 7.35 14.50
C ILE A 178 -3.32 6.62 14.28
N VAL A 179 -2.90 5.78 15.24
CA VAL A 179 -1.67 4.98 15.15
C VAL A 179 -1.69 4.11 13.89
N TRP A 180 -2.78 3.37 13.66
CA TRP A 180 -2.92 2.50 12.50
C TRP A 180 -2.91 3.28 11.18
N LYS A 181 -3.63 4.39 11.10
CA LYS A 181 -3.65 5.26 9.91
C LYS A 181 -2.26 5.79 9.59
N HIS A 182 -1.53 6.28 10.60
CA HIS A 182 -0.20 6.80 10.39
C HIS A 182 0.74 5.70 9.87
N PHE A 183 0.72 4.51 10.48
CA PHE A 183 1.47 3.36 9.99
C PHE A 183 1.18 3.01 8.53
N VAL A 184 -0.11 2.85 8.18
CA VAL A 184 -0.53 2.48 6.81
C VAL A 184 -0.12 3.55 5.80
N LEU A 185 -0.26 4.83 6.14
CA LEU A 185 0.12 5.94 5.26
C LEU A 185 1.65 6.03 5.09
N SER A 186 2.42 5.84 6.16
CA SER A 186 3.89 5.81 6.11
C SER A 186 4.38 4.64 5.27
N LEU A 187 3.75 3.47 5.38
CA LEU A 187 4.01 2.31 4.52
C LEU A 187 3.73 2.61 3.04
N VAL A 188 2.52 3.04 2.70
CA VAL A 188 2.16 3.30 1.30
C VAL A 188 3.00 4.41 0.70
N THR A 189 3.31 5.45 1.47
CA THR A 189 4.17 6.55 1.00
C THR A 189 5.59 6.06 0.73
N SER A 190 6.12 5.18 1.59
CA SER A 190 7.44 4.55 1.39
C SER A 190 7.45 3.69 0.13
N LEU A 191 6.44 2.84 -0.07
CA LEU A 191 6.28 2.03 -1.30
C LEU A 191 6.12 2.89 -2.56
N GLN A 192 5.42 4.02 -2.46
CA GLN A 192 5.32 4.97 -3.57
C GLN A 192 6.64 5.65 -3.86
N ALA A 193 7.42 6.05 -2.86
CA ALA A 193 8.73 6.66 -3.05
C ALA A 193 9.68 5.72 -3.83
N VAL A 194 9.62 4.42 -3.52
CA VAL A 194 10.31 3.36 -4.27
C VAL A 194 9.90 3.35 -5.73
N LEU A 195 8.59 3.34 -6.01
CA LEU A 195 8.03 3.40 -7.36
C LEU A 195 8.55 4.62 -8.15
N ARG A 196 8.76 5.76 -7.48
CA ARG A 196 9.30 6.98 -8.13
C ARG A 196 10.78 6.82 -8.50
N LYS A 197 11.60 6.17 -7.66
CA LYS A 197 13.05 5.98 -7.90
C LYS A 197 13.33 5.01 -9.04
N ARG A 198 12.66 3.86 -9.10
CA ARG A 198 12.90 2.81 -10.11
C ARG A 198 12.66 3.31 -11.55
N SER A 199 11.72 4.24 -11.71
CA SER A 199 11.45 4.92 -13.00
C SER A 199 12.60 5.81 -13.48
N ARG A 200 13.45 6.34 -12.59
CA ARG A 200 14.59 7.17 -12.97
C ARG A 200 15.78 6.33 -13.41
N SER A 201 16.04 5.21 -12.74
CA SER A 201 17.13 4.29 -13.06
C SER A 201 16.94 3.54 -14.38
N CYS A 202 15.70 3.29 -14.81
CA CYS A 202 15.42 2.72 -16.13
C CYS A 202 15.54 3.73 -17.28
N LEU A 203 15.53 5.04 -17.00
CA LEU A 203 15.74 6.09 -18.00
C LEU A 203 17.22 6.46 -18.18
N SER A 204 18.09 6.16 -17.22
CA SER A 204 19.53 6.42 -17.31
C SER A 204 20.31 5.32 -18.05
N LEU A 205 19.76 4.11 -18.15
CA LEU A 205 20.40 2.99 -18.87
C LEU A 205 20.17 3.02 -20.40
N SER A 206 19.34 3.93 -20.91
CA SER A 206 19.03 4.05 -22.35
C SER A 206 19.82 5.13 -23.07
N THR A 207 20.67 5.88 -22.36
CA THR A 207 21.39 7.04 -22.94
C THR A 207 22.91 6.84 -23.04
N GLU A 208 23.45 5.73 -22.53
CA GLU A 208 24.90 5.43 -22.58
C GLU A 208 25.28 4.42 -23.69
N SER A 209 24.32 3.93 -24.49
CA SER A 209 24.60 2.93 -25.54
C SER A 209 24.97 3.52 -26.92
N SER A 210 25.16 4.84 -27.04
CA SER A 210 25.43 5.48 -28.34
C SER A 210 26.77 6.24 -28.42
N LEU A 211 27.69 6.01 -27.48
CA LEU A 211 29.02 6.65 -27.48
C LEU A 211 30.13 5.66 -27.13
N SER A 212 30.28 4.60 -27.93
CA SER A 212 31.54 3.85 -28.00
C SER A 212 31.60 3.05 -29.30
N GLU A 213 31.67 3.73 -30.44
CA GLU A 213 32.05 3.11 -31.71
C GLU A 213 33.06 4.02 -32.42
N SER A 214 34.32 3.92 -32.00
CA SER A 214 35.50 4.27 -32.81
C SER A 214 36.76 4.04 -31.97
N THR A 215 37.39 2.88 -32.18
CA THR A 215 38.82 2.75 -32.54
C THR A 215 39.29 1.31 -32.34
N SER A 216 39.57 0.62 -33.45
CA SER A 216 40.58 -0.44 -33.57
C SER A 216 40.67 -0.79 -35.06
N GLU A 217 41.54 -0.11 -35.81
CA GLU A 217 42.89 -0.60 -36.14
C GLU A 217 42.89 -1.80 -37.09
N THR A 218 42.88 -1.50 -38.39
CA THR A 218 43.35 -2.38 -39.45
C THR A 218 44.87 -2.46 -39.41
N SER A 219 45.40 -3.57 -38.92
CA SER A 219 46.79 -3.99 -39.16
C SER A 219 46.79 -5.23 -40.06
N SER A 220 47.14 -5.03 -41.32
CA SER A 220 47.58 -6.07 -42.25
C SER A 220 48.23 -5.39 -43.44
N GLN A 221 49.56 -5.48 -43.55
CA GLN A 221 50.26 -6.02 -44.72
C GLN A 221 51.76 -5.72 -44.70
N ALA A 222 52.51 -6.75 -45.11
CA ALA A 222 53.91 -6.83 -45.55
C ALA A 222 55.00 -6.87 -44.46
#